data_AF-H6MZP0-F1
#
_entry.id   AF-H6MZP0-F1
#
_cell.length_a   1.000
_cell.length_b   1.000
_cell.length_c   1.000
_cell.angle_alpha   90.00
_cell.angle_beta   90.00
_cell.angle_gamma   90.00
#
_symmetry.space_group_name_H-M   'P 1'
#
loop_
_entity.id
_entity.type
_entity.pdbx_description
1 polymer ?
#
loop_
_entity_poly.entity_id
_entity_poly.type
_entity_poly.pdbx_seq_one_letter_code
_entity_poly.pdbx_strand_id
1 'polypeptide(L)'
;MARRLSYSARYAHPVEKLYEAQSSRQYWDDMMAGFQMISPHCEVEDFRSDETGLKVVLKQHIGRDQLPPIAQTVLMKDMVITREESFGPFDPDNTKGNYTASIPAGPGNLQGWQELFPTETGCTIRKTTEVKVFIPFINGKLEQLMLVNLVDLFRAEAEYSKDWIDKNL
;
A
#
# COMPACT_ATOMS: atom_id res chain seq x y z
N MET A 1 -2.04 22.81 1.28
CA MET A 1 -0.76 22.13 0.96
C MET A 1 -1.01 20.64 1.05
N ALA A 2 -0.37 19.83 0.20
CA ALA A 2 -0.45 18.38 0.33
C ALA A 2 0.23 17.96 1.65
N ARG A 3 -0.38 17.01 2.38
CA ARG A 3 0.23 16.46 3.59
C ARG A 3 1.10 15.27 3.20
N ARG A 4 2.31 15.23 3.74
CA ARG A 4 3.30 14.18 3.46
C ARG A 4 3.48 13.28 4.67
N LEU A 5 3.58 11.98 4.43
CA LEU A 5 3.90 10.95 5.40
C LEU A 5 5.13 10.20 4.91
N SER A 6 6.05 9.89 5.82
CA SER A 6 7.16 8.98 5.58
C SER A 6 7.03 7.84 6.58
N TYR A 7 6.78 6.64 6.08
CA TYR A 7 6.69 5.42 6.86
C TYR A 7 7.88 4.51 6.52
N SER A 8 8.42 3.80 7.51
CA SER A 8 9.50 2.84 7.30
C SER A 8 9.19 1.54 8.03
N ALA A 9 9.07 0.46 7.27
CA ALA A 9 8.95 -0.88 7.80
C ALA A 9 10.32 -1.57 7.72
N ARG A 10 10.73 -2.18 8.83
CA ARG A 10 12.02 -2.86 8.98
C ARG A 10 11.79 -4.36 9.08
N TYR A 11 12.61 -5.12 8.39
CA TYR A 11 12.55 -6.57 8.34
C TYR A 11 13.91 -7.13 8.75
N ALA A 12 13.90 -8.25 9.47
CA ALA A 12 15.11 -9.00 9.81
C ALA A 12 15.60 -9.88 8.64
N HIS A 13 14.87 -9.91 7.53
CA HIS A 13 15.20 -10.68 6.34
C HIS A 13 16.11 -9.89 5.40
N PRO A 14 16.94 -10.59 4.61
CA PRO A 14 17.69 -9.99 3.51
C PRO A 14 16.77 -9.25 2.53
N VAL A 15 17.30 -8.22 1.88
CA VAL A 15 16.54 -7.36 0.95
C VAL A 15 16.03 -8.16 -0.26
N GLU A 16 16.80 -9.16 -0.69
CA GLU A 16 16.49 -10.09 -1.77
C GLU A 16 15.22 -10.87 -1.47
N LYS A 17 15.04 -11.34 -0.24
CA LYS A 17 13.89 -12.15 0.18
C LYS A 17 12.60 -11.34 0.16
N LEU A 18 12.66 -10.08 0.58
CA LEU A 18 11.50 -9.21 0.51
C LEU A 18 11.13 -8.85 -0.93
N TYR A 19 12.13 -8.59 -1.79
CA TYR A 19 11.89 -8.35 -3.21
C TYR A 19 11.35 -9.60 -3.92
N GLU A 20 11.89 -10.78 -3.62
CA GLU A 20 11.43 -12.08 -4.13
C GLU A 20 9.97 -12.34 -3.76
N ALA A 21 9.60 -12.12 -2.49
CA ALA A 21 8.22 -12.23 -2.05
C ALA A 21 7.28 -11.30 -2.84
N GLN A 22 7.61 -10.01 -2.94
CA GLN A 22 6.77 -9.04 -3.65
C GLN A 22 6.73 -9.25 -5.18
N SER A 23 7.73 -9.95 -5.73
CA SER A 23 7.79 -10.37 -7.13
C SER A 23 6.99 -11.64 -7.41
N SER A 24 6.34 -12.22 -6.41
CA SER A 24 5.44 -13.37 -6.56
C SER A 24 3.98 -12.93 -6.58
N ARG A 25 3.20 -13.43 -7.54
CA ARG A 25 1.75 -13.22 -7.53
C ARG A 25 1.08 -13.86 -6.31
N GLN A 26 1.59 -15.02 -5.88
CA GLN A 26 1.05 -15.75 -4.73
C GLN A 26 1.07 -14.92 -3.45
N TYR A 27 2.15 -14.17 -3.23
CA TYR A 27 2.27 -13.26 -2.09
C TYR A 27 1.11 -12.25 -2.04
N TRP A 28 0.77 -11.64 -3.19
CA TRP A 28 -0.32 -10.67 -3.29
C TRP A 28 -1.69 -11.32 -3.17
N ASP A 29 -1.89 -12.49 -3.80
CA ASP A 29 -3.14 -13.24 -3.69
C ASP A 29 -3.41 -13.62 -2.22
N ASP A 30 -2.40 -14.12 -1.50
CA ASP A 30 -2.52 -14.46 -0.08
C ASP A 30 -2.75 -13.22 0.80
N MET A 31 -2.05 -12.11 0.51
CA MET A 31 -2.25 -10.84 1.23
C MET A 31 -3.69 -10.34 1.08
N MET A 32 -4.22 -10.38 -0.14
CA MET A 32 -5.60 -9.98 -0.41
C MET A 32 -6.59 -10.92 0.28
N ALA A 33 -6.34 -12.23 0.30
CA ALA A 33 -7.15 -13.18 1.07
C ALA A 33 -7.15 -12.87 2.58
N GLY A 34 -6.01 -12.45 3.13
CA GLY A 34 -5.93 -11.97 4.52
C GLY A 34 -6.80 -10.72 4.75
N PHE A 35 -6.74 -9.74 3.84
CA PHE A 35 -7.58 -8.54 3.94
C PHE A 35 -9.08 -8.80 3.75
N GLN A 36 -9.48 -9.85 3.02
CA GLN A 36 -10.89 -10.22 2.89
C GLN A 36 -11.58 -10.52 4.23
N MET A 37 -10.81 -10.86 5.28
CA MET A 37 -11.34 -11.03 6.64
C MET A 37 -11.84 -9.72 7.25
N ILE A 38 -11.33 -8.59 6.78
CA ILE A 38 -11.62 -7.25 7.31
C ILE A 38 -12.49 -6.46 6.34
N SER A 39 -12.27 -6.60 5.03
CA SER A 39 -12.95 -5.83 4.00
C SER A 39 -13.38 -6.76 2.85
N PRO A 40 -14.69 -6.92 2.58
CA PRO A 40 -15.16 -7.83 1.55
C PRO A 40 -14.65 -7.38 0.17
N HIS A 41 -14.30 -8.34 -0.71
CA HIS A 41 -13.82 -8.09 -2.07
C HIS A 41 -12.50 -7.30 -2.18
N CYS A 42 -11.42 -7.89 -1.65
CA CYS A 42 -10.05 -7.51 -1.98
C CYS A 42 -9.47 -8.53 -2.97
N GLU A 43 -8.92 -8.08 -4.09
CA GLU A 43 -8.38 -8.95 -5.13
C GLU A 43 -7.18 -8.35 -5.86
N VAL A 44 -6.37 -9.22 -6.46
CA VAL A 44 -5.32 -8.84 -7.40
C VAL A 44 -5.94 -8.72 -8.79
N GLU A 45 -6.13 -7.50 -9.25
CA GLU A 45 -6.71 -7.20 -10.56
C GLU A 45 -5.71 -7.49 -11.69
N ASP A 46 -4.45 -7.09 -11.50
CA ASP A 46 -3.36 -7.36 -12.46
C ASP A 46 -2.04 -7.55 -11.74
N PHE A 47 -1.16 -8.37 -12.32
CA PHE A 47 0.17 -8.62 -11.79
C PHE A 47 1.16 -8.93 -12.90
N ARG A 48 2.31 -8.27 -12.86
CA ARG A 48 3.43 -8.50 -13.77
C ARG A 48 4.74 -8.44 -12.97
N SER A 49 5.61 -9.40 -13.20
CA SER A 49 7.00 -9.37 -12.72
C SER A 49 7.89 -9.93 -13.81
N ASP A 50 8.90 -9.16 -14.20
CA ASP A 50 9.92 -9.54 -15.18
C ASP A 50 11.22 -8.75 -14.96
N GLU A 51 12.14 -8.80 -15.92
CA GLU A 51 13.45 -8.14 -15.85
C GLU A 51 13.36 -6.60 -15.66
N THR A 52 12.21 -5.99 -15.97
CA THR A 52 11.98 -4.55 -15.79
C THR A 52 11.48 -4.18 -14.39
N GLY A 53 11.24 -5.17 -13.53
CA GLY A 53 10.72 -5.00 -12.18
C GLY A 53 9.36 -5.67 -11.98
N LEU A 54 8.63 -5.19 -10.98
CA LEU A 54 7.28 -5.69 -10.67
C LEU A 54 6.26 -4.56 -10.73
N LYS A 55 5.04 -4.92 -11.12
CA LYS A 55 3.84 -4.09 -11.01
C LYS A 55 2.67 -4.96 -10.56
N VAL A 56 1.92 -4.46 -9.58
CA VAL A 56 0.67 -5.07 -9.13
C VAL A 56 -0.42 -4.01 -9.12
N VAL A 57 -1.62 -4.41 -9.52
CA VAL A 57 -2.85 -3.63 -9.39
C VAL A 57 -3.78 -4.40 -8.46
N LEU A 58 -4.13 -3.75 -7.37
CA LEU A 58 -5.00 -4.28 -6.33
C LEU A 58 -6.30 -3.52 -6.34
N LYS A 59 -7.40 -4.24 -6.16
CA LYS A 59 -8.72 -3.66 -6.03
C LYS A 59 -9.30 -4.04 -4.68
N GLN A 60 -9.64 -3.02 -3.90
CA GLN A 60 -10.09 -3.18 -2.52
C GLN A 60 -11.41 -2.47 -2.34
N HIS A 61 -12.41 -3.17 -1.81
CA HIS A 61 -13.71 -2.60 -1.49
C HIS A 61 -13.82 -2.39 0.00
N ILE A 62 -14.18 -1.18 0.43
CA ILE A 62 -14.40 -0.81 1.82
C ILE A 62 -15.86 -0.39 1.97
N GLY A 63 -16.59 -1.10 2.83
CA GLY A 63 -17.99 -0.80 3.14
C GLY A 63 -18.12 0.59 3.76
N ARG A 64 -19.19 1.31 3.43
CA ARG A 64 -19.42 2.65 3.96
C ARG A 64 -19.46 2.69 5.50
N ASP A 65 -20.01 1.67 6.12
CA ASP A 65 -20.09 1.50 7.57
C ASP A 65 -18.71 1.36 8.24
N GLN A 66 -17.72 0.88 7.50
CA GLN A 66 -16.33 0.76 7.93
C GLN A 66 -15.54 2.07 7.80
N LEU A 67 -16.09 3.04 7.06
CA LEU A 67 -15.47 4.35 6.91
C LEU A 67 -15.63 5.18 8.19
N PRO A 68 -14.64 6.01 8.55
CA PRO A 68 -14.80 6.95 9.65
C PRO A 68 -15.96 7.93 9.41
N PRO A 69 -16.65 8.43 10.46
CA PRO A 69 -17.88 9.22 10.31
C PRO A 69 -17.76 10.42 9.37
N ILE A 70 -16.62 11.12 9.39
CA ILE A 70 -16.37 12.27 8.49
C ILE A 70 -16.26 11.84 7.02
N ALA A 71 -15.70 10.67 6.73
CA ALA A 71 -15.66 10.12 5.37
C ALA A 71 -17.06 9.70 4.91
N GLN A 72 -17.89 9.15 5.81
CA GLN A 72 -19.29 8.77 5.53
C GLN A 72 -20.19 9.97 5.15
N THR A 73 -19.86 11.19 5.57
CA THR A 73 -20.60 12.40 5.15
C THR A 73 -20.35 12.82 3.71
N VAL A 74 -19.24 12.34 3.13
CA VAL A 74 -18.80 12.69 1.78
C VAL A 74 -19.07 11.52 0.83
N LEU A 75 -18.70 10.32 1.25
CA LEU A 75 -18.87 9.08 0.51
C LEU A 75 -20.24 8.49 0.85
N MET A 76 -21.18 8.66 -0.09
CA MET A 76 -22.56 8.18 0.05
C MET A 76 -22.73 6.70 -0.31
N LYS A 77 -21.66 6.04 -0.78
CA LYS A 77 -21.62 4.65 -1.20
C LYS A 77 -20.35 3.98 -0.68
N ASP A 78 -20.29 2.66 -0.81
CA ASP A 78 -19.08 1.89 -0.58
C ASP A 78 -17.94 2.41 -1.46
N MET A 79 -16.74 2.33 -0.92
CA MET A 79 -15.55 2.86 -1.55
C MET A 79 -14.79 1.74 -2.24
N VAL A 80 -14.54 1.90 -3.54
CA VAL A 80 -13.65 1.02 -4.30
C VAL A 80 -12.33 1.74 -4.48
N ILE A 81 -11.26 1.17 -3.94
CA ILE A 81 -9.90 1.67 -4.10
C ILE A 81 -9.20 0.80 -5.15
N THR A 82 -8.64 1.43 -6.17
CA THR A 82 -7.65 0.81 -7.05
C THR A 82 -6.28 1.31 -6.62
N ARG A 83 -5.42 0.38 -6.18
CA ARG A 83 -4.05 0.64 -5.75
C ARG A 83 -3.09 0.02 -6.74
N GLU A 84 -2.16 0.82 -7.25
CA GLU A 84 -1.08 0.32 -8.08
C GLU A 84 0.22 0.41 -7.28
N GLU A 85 0.98 -0.67 -7.22
CA GLU A 85 2.34 -0.67 -6.66
C GLU A 85 3.32 -1.19 -7.69
N SER A 86 4.50 -0.59 -7.72
CA SER A 86 5.61 -1.05 -8.55
C SER A 86 6.95 -0.91 -7.85
N PHE A 87 7.86 -1.79 -8.24
CA PHE A 87 9.29 -1.63 -8.08
C PHE A 87 9.96 -1.76 -9.45
N GLY A 88 11.05 -1.03 -9.66
CA GLY A 88 11.95 -1.28 -10.78
C GLY A 88 12.71 -2.60 -10.62
N PRO A 89 13.67 -2.90 -11.51
CA PRO A 89 14.53 -4.06 -11.37
C PRO A 89 15.22 -4.07 -10.01
N PHE A 90 15.46 -5.26 -9.48
CA PHE A 90 16.14 -5.41 -8.20
C PHE A 90 17.52 -4.73 -8.23
N ASP A 91 17.70 -3.80 -7.30
CA ASP A 91 18.94 -3.12 -7.02
C ASP A 91 19.32 -3.49 -5.57
N PRO A 92 20.47 -4.15 -5.36
CA PRO A 92 20.88 -4.64 -4.04
C PRO A 92 21.15 -3.50 -3.05
N ASP A 93 21.45 -2.29 -3.52
CA ASP A 93 21.71 -1.13 -2.67
C ASP A 93 20.45 -0.31 -2.42
N ASN A 94 19.63 -0.07 -3.45
CA ASN A 94 18.37 0.65 -3.31
C ASN A 94 17.41 0.40 -4.48
N THR A 95 16.51 -0.56 -4.32
CA THR A 95 15.42 -0.80 -5.28
C THR A 95 14.33 0.26 -5.13
N LYS A 96 14.08 1.03 -6.19
CA LYS A 96 13.09 2.11 -6.21
C LYS A 96 11.76 1.65 -6.77
N GLY A 97 10.69 2.24 -6.26
CA GLY A 97 9.33 1.92 -6.65
C GLY A 97 8.38 3.10 -6.49
N ASN A 98 7.19 2.94 -7.03
CA ASN A 98 6.11 3.91 -6.91
C ASN A 98 4.82 3.22 -6.47
N TYR A 99 3.90 4.00 -5.90
CA TYR A 99 2.54 3.53 -5.70
C TYR A 99 1.54 4.67 -5.81
N THR A 100 0.33 4.32 -6.24
CA THR A 100 -0.80 5.23 -6.31
C THR A 100 -2.02 4.54 -5.73
N ALA A 101 -2.94 5.33 -5.20
CA ALA A 101 -4.27 4.85 -4.84
C ALA A 101 -5.31 5.84 -5.35
N SER A 102 -6.28 5.31 -6.07
CA SER A 102 -7.36 6.09 -6.65
C SER A 102 -8.71 5.53 -6.23
N ILE A 103 -9.65 6.43 -6.02
CA ILE A 103 -11.05 6.11 -5.79
C ILE A 103 -11.81 6.70 -6.98
N PRO A 104 -12.53 5.90 -7.79
CA PRO A 104 -13.30 6.43 -8.91
C PRO A 104 -14.28 7.52 -8.46
N ALA A 105 -14.23 8.69 -9.12
CA ALA A 105 -14.97 9.90 -8.72
C ALA A 105 -14.75 10.33 -7.26
N GLY A 106 -13.66 9.87 -6.65
CA GLY A 106 -13.30 10.16 -5.28
C GLY A 106 -12.82 11.60 -5.11
N PRO A 107 -12.91 12.13 -3.88
CA PRO A 107 -12.61 13.53 -3.61
C PRO A 107 -11.11 13.85 -3.51
N GLY A 108 -10.22 12.91 -3.81
CA GLY A 108 -8.79 13.07 -3.58
C GLY A 108 -7.93 12.14 -4.41
N ASN A 109 -6.63 12.42 -4.41
CA ASN A 109 -5.61 11.55 -4.99
C ASN A 109 -4.56 11.21 -3.94
N LEU A 110 -4.03 9.99 -4.02
CA LEU A 110 -2.92 9.51 -3.22
C LEU A 110 -1.85 8.98 -4.16
N GLN A 111 -0.64 9.50 -4.00
CA GLN A 111 0.52 9.02 -4.70
C GLN A 111 1.70 8.94 -3.74
N GLY A 112 2.67 8.10 -4.07
CA GLY A 112 3.87 7.98 -3.29
C GLY A 112 4.95 7.22 -4.03
N TRP A 113 6.12 7.21 -3.41
CA TRP A 113 7.26 6.43 -3.87
C TRP A 113 7.78 5.60 -2.71
N GLN A 114 8.45 4.52 -3.07
CA GLN A 114 9.00 3.56 -2.15
C GLN A 114 10.45 3.22 -2.50
N GLU A 115 11.23 2.95 -1.48
CA GLU A 115 12.63 2.59 -1.58
C GLU A 115 12.87 1.38 -0.68
N LEU A 116 13.43 0.33 -1.25
CA LEU A 116 13.79 -0.90 -0.58
C LEU A 116 15.32 -1.01 -0.57
N PHE A 117 15.91 -1.00 0.62
CA PHE A 117 17.36 -0.99 0.78
C PHE A 117 17.80 -1.89 1.96
N PRO A 118 19.01 -2.46 1.91
CA PRO A 118 19.54 -3.29 2.98
C PRO A 118 19.96 -2.45 4.20
N THR A 119 20.07 -3.13 5.33
CA THR A 119 20.59 -2.62 6.60
C THR A 119 21.53 -3.66 7.20
N GLU A 120 22.27 -3.32 8.26
CA GLU A 120 23.20 -4.26 8.89
C GLU A 120 22.55 -5.59 9.34
N THR A 121 21.25 -5.56 9.69
CA THR A 121 20.53 -6.70 10.28
C THR A 121 19.35 -7.19 9.44
N GLY A 122 19.26 -6.79 8.17
CA GLY A 122 18.11 -7.12 7.31
C GLY A 122 17.85 -6.03 6.28
N CYS A 123 16.61 -5.59 6.11
CA CYS A 123 16.26 -4.54 5.14
C CYS A 123 15.18 -3.59 5.64
N THR A 124 15.01 -2.47 4.94
CA THR A 124 13.96 -1.49 5.20
C THR A 124 13.26 -1.13 3.90
N ILE A 125 11.91 -1.10 3.94
CA ILE A 125 11.10 -0.43 2.93
C ILE A 125 10.65 0.92 3.48
N ARG A 126 11.00 2.00 2.79
CA ARG A 126 10.55 3.36 3.11
C ARG A 126 9.49 3.79 2.11
N LYS A 127 8.27 4.01 2.57
CA LYS A 127 7.16 4.54 1.78
C LYS A 127 6.99 6.03 2.10
N THR A 128 7.08 6.88 1.08
CA THR A 128 6.77 8.31 1.19
C THR A 128 5.47 8.59 0.46
N THR A 129 4.46 9.07 1.17
CA THR A 129 3.11 9.32 0.63
C THR A 129 2.80 10.80 0.60
N GLU A 130 2.13 11.24 -0.45
CA GLU A 130 1.50 12.54 -0.58
C GLU A 130 0.00 12.35 -0.79
N VAL A 131 -0.80 13.02 0.04
CA VAL A 131 -2.26 12.99 -0.04
C VAL A 131 -2.78 14.38 -0.34
N LYS A 132 -3.73 14.45 -1.27
CA LYS A 132 -4.43 15.68 -1.61
C LYS A 132 -5.94 15.43 -1.71
N VAL A 133 -6.72 16.18 -0.95
CA VAL A 133 -8.19 16.14 -0.99
C VAL A 133 -8.73 17.46 -1.54
N PHE A 134 -9.63 17.36 -2.51
CA PHE A 134 -10.20 18.47 -3.28
C PHE A 134 -11.57 18.94 -2.73
N ILE A 135 -11.85 18.75 -1.43
CA ILE A 135 -13.10 19.20 -0.81
C ILE A 135 -12.85 20.46 0.04
N PRO A 136 -13.49 21.60 -0.30
CA PRO A 136 -13.38 22.82 0.50
C PRO A 136 -13.78 22.60 1.96
N PHE A 137 -13.14 23.33 2.87
CA PHE A 137 -13.42 23.39 4.32
C PHE A 137 -13.11 22.12 5.14
N ILE A 138 -13.17 20.92 4.56
CA ILE A 138 -12.91 19.65 5.27
C ILE A 138 -11.68 18.88 4.76
N ASN A 139 -11.03 19.33 3.67
CA ASN A 139 -9.85 18.70 3.09
C ASN A 139 -8.78 18.34 4.13
N GLY A 140 -8.37 19.28 4.99
CA GLY A 140 -7.28 19.03 5.93
C GLY A 140 -7.56 17.91 6.94
N LYS A 141 -8.83 17.74 7.35
CA LYS A 141 -9.27 16.66 8.26
C LYS A 141 -9.29 15.31 7.55
N LEU A 142 -9.79 15.27 6.31
CA LEU A 142 -9.80 14.06 5.49
C LEU A 142 -8.38 13.61 5.11
N GLU A 143 -7.50 14.56 4.75
CA GLU A 143 -6.08 14.26 4.49
C GLU A 143 -5.42 13.67 5.74
N GLN A 144 -5.68 14.22 6.94
CA GLN A 144 -5.16 13.64 8.18
C GLN A 144 -5.65 12.21 8.41
N LEU A 145 -6.95 12.02 8.22
CA LEU A 145 -7.60 10.74 8.43
C LEU A 145 -7.01 9.68 7.49
N MET A 146 -6.80 10.02 6.22
CA MET A 146 -6.14 9.14 5.26
C MET A 146 -4.73 8.78 5.72
N LEU A 147 -3.93 9.75 6.15
CA LEU A 147 -2.55 9.49 6.62
C LEU A 147 -2.51 8.56 7.84
N VAL A 148 -3.42 8.70 8.80
CA VAL A 148 -3.48 7.80 9.97
C VAL A 148 -3.81 6.38 9.53
N ASN A 149 -4.86 6.20 8.72
CA ASN A 149 -5.25 4.86 8.25
C ASN A 149 -4.16 4.22 7.37
N LEU A 150 -3.40 5.01 6.61
CA LEU A 150 -2.27 4.50 5.82
C LEU A 150 -1.13 3.96 6.69
N VAL A 151 -0.85 4.59 7.84
CA VAL A 151 0.15 4.07 8.77
C VAL A 151 -0.26 2.70 9.29
N ASP A 152 -1.54 2.53 9.66
CA ASP A 152 -2.03 1.25 10.15
C ASP A 152 -2.06 0.19 9.05
N LEU A 153 -2.45 0.57 7.82
CA LEU A 153 -2.35 -0.31 6.65
C LEU A 153 -0.90 -0.76 6.39
N PHE A 154 0.06 0.17 6.34
CA PHE A 154 1.46 -0.18 6.09
C PHE A 154 2.09 -0.98 7.23
N ARG A 155 1.59 -0.83 8.47
CA ARG A 155 1.98 -1.69 9.59
C ARG A 155 1.47 -3.12 9.37
N ALA A 156 0.18 -3.26 9.05
CA ALA A 156 -0.41 -4.57 8.79
C ALA A 156 0.25 -5.27 7.59
N GLU A 157 0.55 -4.54 6.51
CA GLU A 157 1.30 -5.07 5.36
C GLU A 157 2.68 -5.54 5.77
N ALA A 158 3.41 -4.76 6.57
CA ALA A 158 4.76 -5.13 6.99
C ALA A 158 4.77 -6.39 7.88
N GLU A 159 3.83 -6.49 8.80
CA GLU A 159 3.65 -7.69 9.63
C GLU A 159 3.31 -8.90 8.76
N TYR A 160 2.39 -8.73 7.80
CA TYR A 160 2.03 -9.76 6.84
C TYR A 160 3.23 -10.20 6.00
N SER A 161 4.00 -9.26 5.43
CA SER A 161 5.15 -9.60 4.58
C SER A 161 6.20 -10.39 5.34
N LYS A 162 6.46 -10.01 6.59
CA LYS A 162 7.38 -10.74 7.46
C LYS A 162 6.91 -12.18 7.66
N ASP A 163 5.67 -12.36 8.10
CA ASP A 163 5.10 -13.68 8.37
C ASP A 163 5.02 -14.55 7.12
N TRP A 164 4.78 -13.94 5.95
CA TRP A 164 4.73 -14.67 4.68
C TRP A 164 6.13 -15.13 4.26
N ILE A 165 7.16 -14.29 4.40
CA ILE A 165 8.55 -14.66 4.11
C ILE A 165 8.97 -15.82 5.03
N ASP A 166 8.73 -15.71 6.34
CA ASP A 166 9.05 -16.76 7.33
C ASP A 166 8.43 -18.13 6.98
N LYS A 167 7.27 -18.15 6.30
CA LYS A 167 6.54 -19.37 5.96
C LYS A 167 6.88 -19.94 4.59
N ASN A 168 7.29 -19.10 3.64
CA ASN A 168 7.37 -19.47 2.23
C ASN A 168 8.76 -19.36 1.62
N LEU A 169 9.73 -18.71 2.28
CA LEU A 169 11.08 -18.43 1.73
C LEU A 169 12.22 -18.71 2.72
#